data_AF-A0A8T3ZY91-F1
#
_entry.id   AF-A0A8T3ZY91-F1
#
_cell.length_a   1.000
_cell.length_b   1.000
_cell.length_c   1.000
_cell.angle_alpha   90.00
_cell.angle_beta   90.00
_cell.angle_gamma   90.00
#
_symmetry.space_group_name_H-M   'P 1'
#
loop_
_entity.id
_entity.type
_entity.pdbx_description
1 polymer ?
#
loop_
_entity_poly.entity_id
_entity_poly.type
_entity_poly.pdbx_seq_one_letter_code
_entity_poly.pdbx_strand_id
1 'polypeptide(L)'
;MNGLSEEEERKLTNEIWELSLHNRKNIHALRQLTTQATEEKKLRDEENQQVLQLKEKRNALQEELKKVKAELEEKENKLREYENELELPYHVLKKAFDEVEWRIQTESSPRREKELSKESKKIEKQLKKAEEFEPIRKEAIGLRKRIQELAIELKTIHTSLLVHAKESDVHHEKLLSAYKAAEELQQKIVETLAMIDEKRTLLGKEIPVEEEEPEPVQEKKELKEPKSVKELAKRIMADFKSGKPISEEELHILQNTELE
;
A
#
# COMPACT_ATOMS: atom_id res chain seq x y z
N MET A 1 -63.22 36.28 -6.04
CA MET A 1 -62.15 35.29 -6.24
C MET A 1 -62.52 34.52 -7.48
N ASN A 2 -61.76 34.69 -8.56
CA ASN A 2 -61.96 33.89 -9.77
C ASN A 2 -61.47 32.48 -9.43
N GLY A 3 -62.38 31.52 -9.28
CA GLY A 3 -62.01 30.11 -9.22
C GLY A 3 -61.35 29.74 -10.55
N LEU A 4 -60.24 29.02 -10.48
CA LEU A 4 -59.65 28.39 -11.65
C LEU A 4 -60.71 27.54 -12.35
N SER A 5 -60.69 27.51 -13.68
CA SER A 5 -61.54 26.59 -14.44
C SER A 5 -61.18 25.14 -14.07
N GLU A 6 -62.15 24.21 -14.06
CA GLU A 6 -61.86 22.78 -13.84
C GLU A 6 -60.78 22.24 -14.80
N GLU A 7 -60.69 22.80 -16.01
CA GLU A 7 -59.63 22.46 -16.97
C GLU A 7 -58.26 22.98 -16.56
N GLU A 8 -58.19 24.13 -15.89
CA GLU A 8 -56.94 24.72 -15.40
C GLU A 8 -56.46 24.00 -14.14
N GLU A 9 -57.36 23.61 -13.24
CA GLU A 9 -57.04 22.75 -12.10
C GLU A 9 -56.46 21.40 -12.56
N ARG A 10 -57.10 20.76 -13.55
CA ARG A 10 -56.62 19.48 -14.12
C ARG A 10 -55.24 19.59 -14.78
N LYS A 11 -54.97 20.69 -15.49
CA LYS A 11 -53.65 20.94 -16.09
C LYS A 11 -52.58 21.11 -15.02
N LEU A 12 -52.84 21.93 -14.00
CA LEU A 12 -51.91 22.15 -12.89
C LEU A 12 -51.64 20.85 -12.11
N THR A 13 -52.65 20.01 -11.87
CA THR A 13 -52.43 18.70 -11.22
C THR A 13 -51.57 17.75 -12.06
N ASN A 14 -51.78 17.72 -13.37
CA ASN A 14 -50.96 16.88 -14.26
C ASN A 14 -49.51 17.38 -14.30
N GLU A 15 -49.30 18.69 -14.36
CA GLU A 15 -47.96 19.29 -14.34
C GLU A 15 -47.24 19.04 -13.00
N ILE A 16 -47.94 19.12 -11.86
CA ILE A 16 -47.37 18.77 -10.55
C ILE A 16 -46.98 17.30 -10.51
N TRP A 17 -47.81 16.41 -11.05
CA TRP A 17 -47.51 14.98 -11.11
C TRP A 17 -46.28 14.69 -11.97
N GLU A 18 -46.17 15.30 -13.16
CA GLU A 18 -45.01 15.17 -14.04
C GLU A 18 -43.72 15.68 -13.37
N LEU A 19 -43.77 16.86 -12.73
CA LEU A 19 -42.65 17.42 -11.99
C LEU A 19 -42.25 16.52 -10.81
N SER A 20 -43.23 15.95 -10.09
CA SER A 20 -42.99 15.03 -8.98
C SER A 20 -42.33 13.73 -9.46
N LEU A 21 -42.78 13.18 -10.59
CA LEU A 21 -42.19 11.99 -11.20
C LEU A 21 -40.75 12.26 -11.68
N HIS A 22 -40.51 13.42 -12.30
CA HIS A 22 -39.17 13.84 -12.71
C HIS A 22 -38.26 14.01 -11.50
N ASN A 23 -38.75 14.64 -10.44
CA ASN A 23 -37.99 14.82 -9.21
C ASN A 23 -37.68 13.49 -8.51
N ARG A 24 -38.61 12.52 -8.49
CA ARG A 24 -38.34 11.15 -7.99
C ARG A 24 -37.20 10.48 -8.74
N LYS A 25 -37.14 10.63 -10.07
CA LYS A 25 -36.03 10.12 -10.90
C LYS A 25 -34.71 10.83 -10.57
N ASN A 26 -34.73 12.14 -10.38
CA ASN A 26 -33.54 12.90 -10.01
C ASN A 26 -33.04 12.50 -8.61
N ILE A 27 -33.92 12.30 -7.64
CA ILE A 27 -33.56 11.82 -6.29
C ILE A 27 -32.93 10.42 -6.37
N HIS A 28 -33.49 9.52 -7.19
CA HIS A 28 -32.91 8.19 -7.40
C HIS A 28 -31.51 8.28 -8.03
N ALA A 29 -31.34 9.08 -9.08
CA ALA A 29 -30.03 9.28 -9.70
C ALA A 29 -29.02 9.95 -8.73
N LEU A 30 -29.47 10.86 -7.86
CA LEU A 30 -28.64 11.45 -6.82
C LEU A 30 -28.13 10.39 -5.84
N ARG A 31 -29.02 9.49 -5.39
CA ARG A 31 -28.62 8.35 -4.52
C ARG A 31 -27.56 7.50 -5.21
N GLN A 32 -27.74 7.16 -6.50
CA GLN A 32 -26.75 6.40 -7.25
C GLN A 32 -25.39 7.12 -7.31
N LEU A 33 -25.36 8.41 -7.63
CA LEU A 33 -24.13 9.20 -7.66
C LEU A 33 -23.45 9.27 -6.28
N THR A 34 -24.22 9.41 -5.20
CA THR A 34 -23.66 9.38 -3.85
C THR A 34 -23.06 8.01 -3.51
N THR A 35 -23.72 6.91 -3.88
CA THR A 35 -23.16 5.56 -3.68
C THR A 35 -21.86 5.37 -4.46
N GLN A 36 -21.82 5.78 -5.73
CA GLN A 36 -20.60 5.75 -6.54
C GLN A 36 -19.48 6.59 -5.91
N ALA A 37 -19.78 7.79 -5.42
CA ALA A 37 -18.80 8.62 -4.74
C ALA A 37 -18.27 7.94 -3.46
N THR A 38 -19.13 7.26 -2.68
CA THR A 38 -18.66 6.53 -1.50
C THR A 38 -17.77 5.33 -1.85
N GLU A 39 -18.06 4.63 -2.95
CA GLU A 39 -17.26 3.50 -3.43
C GLU A 39 -15.89 3.98 -3.95
N GLU A 40 -15.86 5.01 -4.79
CA GLU A 40 -14.62 5.61 -5.30
C GLU A 40 -13.77 6.20 -4.16
N LYS A 41 -14.41 6.74 -3.11
CA LYS A 41 -13.70 7.18 -1.90
C LYS A 41 -12.99 6.01 -1.21
N LYS A 42 -13.69 4.88 -1.01
CA LYS A 42 -13.13 3.69 -0.37
C LYS A 42 -11.93 3.17 -1.16
N LEU A 43 -12.08 3.03 -2.48
CA LEU A 43 -10.99 2.57 -3.36
C LEU A 43 -9.79 3.51 -3.30
N ARG A 44 -10.01 4.83 -3.39
CA ARG A 44 -8.94 5.82 -3.22
C ARG A 44 -8.23 5.69 -1.87
N ASP A 45 -8.98 5.49 -0.80
CA ASP A 45 -8.43 5.40 0.54
C ASP A 45 -7.63 4.09 0.72
N GLU A 46 -8.08 2.99 0.14
CA GLU A 46 -7.35 1.72 0.06
C GLU A 46 -6.03 1.88 -0.72
N GLU A 47 -6.05 2.52 -1.90
CA GLU A 47 -4.84 2.79 -2.68
C GLU A 47 -3.86 3.69 -1.92
N ASN A 48 -4.36 4.70 -1.21
CA ASN A 48 -3.53 5.56 -0.37
C ASN A 48 -2.87 4.80 0.79
N GLN A 49 -3.58 3.83 1.38
CA GLN A 49 -2.99 2.94 2.38
C GLN A 49 -1.87 2.09 1.78
N GLN A 50 -2.05 1.54 0.57
CA GLN A 50 -0.99 0.80 -0.12
C GLN A 50 0.23 1.68 -0.40
N VAL A 51 0.01 2.91 -0.88
CA VAL A 51 1.08 3.89 -1.09
C VAL A 51 1.85 4.17 0.21
N LEU A 52 1.15 4.32 1.34
CA LEU A 52 1.78 4.54 2.64
C LEU A 52 2.66 3.34 3.04
N GLN A 53 2.14 2.12 2.97
CA GLN A 53 2.89 0.90 3.29
C GLN A 53 4.12 0.74 2.39
N LEU A 54 4.01 1.05 1.10
CA LEU A 54 5.12 1.00 0.16
C LEU A 54 6.18 2.08 0.44
N LYS A 55 5.76 3.28 0.87
CA LYS A 55 6.70 4.34 1.31
C LYS A 55 7.49 3.91 2.53
N GLU A 56 6.83 3.30 3.52
CA GLU A 56 7.49 2.77 4.71
C GLU A 56 8.51 1.68 4.36
N LYS A 57 8.10 0.69 3.56
CA LYS A 57 8.99 -0.37 3.07
C LYS A 57 10.19 0.20 2.30
N ARG A 58 9.94 1.16 1.39
CA ARG A 58 11.01 1.84 0.65
C ARG A 58 11.99 2.54 1.57
N ASN A 59 11.50 3.26 2.58
CA ASN A 59 12.36 3.98 3.52
C ASN A 59 13.20 2.99 4.36
N ALA A 60 12.61 1.90 4.84
CA ALA A 60 13.32 0.85 5.56
C ALA A 60 14.43 0.22 4.71
N LEU A 61 14.14 -0.12 3.45
CA LEU A 61 15.15 -0.66 2.52
C LEU A 61 16.23 0.37 2.15
N GLN A 62 15.89 1.67 2.10
CA GLN A 62 16.89 2.72 1.89
C GLN A 62 17.84 2.84 3.10
N GLU A 63 17.33 2.69 4.32
CA GLU A 63 18.16 2.65 5.52
C GLU A 63 19.05 1.42 5.55
N GLU A 64 18.52 0.24 5.22
CA GLU A 64 19.30 -0.99 5.08
C GLU A 64 20.39 -0.81 4.02
N LEU A 65 20.06 -0.29 2.84
CA LEU A 65 21.02 -0.02 1.79
C LEU A 65 22.14 0.93 2.24
N LYS A 66 21.83 1.96 3.03
CA LYS A 66 22.84 2.86 3.60
C LYS A 66 23.79 2.11 4.55
N LYS A 67 23.26 1.25 5.42
CA LYS A 67 24.06 0.43 6.34
C LYS A 67 24.98 -0.52 5.58
N VAL A 68 24.45 -1.28 4.63
CA VAL A 68 25.23 -2.23 3.82
C VAL A 68 26.31 -1.51 3.00
N LYS A 69 26.02 -0.30 2.49
CA LYS A 69 27.04 0.51 1.80
C LYS A 69 28.16 0.98 2.73
N ALA A 70 27.82 1.42 3.94
CA ALA A 70 28.83 1.82 4.93
C ALA A 70 29.70 0.63 5.35
N GLU A 71 29.11 -0.54 5.56
CA GLU A 71 29.84 -1.78 5.85
C GLU A 71 30.76 -2.18 4.68
N LEU A 72 30.28 -2.06 3.44
CA LEU A 72 31.10 -2.33 2.26
C LEU A 72 32.27 -1.35 2.19
N GLU A 73 32.05 -0.06 2.42
CA GLU A 73 33.10 0.96 2.42
C GLU A 73 34.16 0.68 3.49
N GLU A 74 33.75 0.29 4.70
CA GLU A 74 34.69 -0.10 5.76
C GLU A 74 35.54 -1.31 5.34
N LYS A 75 34.92 -2.33 4.74
CA LYS A 75 35.62 -3.53 4.25
C LYS A 75 36.54 -3.21 3.08
N GLU A 76 36.12 -2.36 2.15
CA GLU A 76 36.94 -1.89 1.03
C GLU A 76 38.13 -1.04 1.49
N ASN A 77 37.96 -0.21 2.52
CA ASN A 77 39.07 0.53 3.11
C ASN A 77 40.10 -0.39 3.75
N LYS A 78 39.65 -1.41 4.52
CA LYS A 78 40.55 -2.46 5.06
C LYS A 78 41.28 -3.22 3.95
N LEU A 79 40.59 -3.54 2.85
CA LEU A 79 41.21 -4.20 1.71
C LEU A 79 42.22 -3.29 0.99
N ARG A 80 41.99 -1.98 0.92
CA ARG A 80 42.95 -1.02 0.35
C ARG A 80 44.18 -0.83 1.22
N GLU A 81 44.01 -0.69 2.53
CA GLU A 81 45.13 -0.66 3.48
C GLU A 81 46.01 -1.90 3.30
N TYR A 82 45.36 -3.05 3.16
CA TYR A 82 46.01 -4.31 2.88
C TYR A 82 46.74 -4.36 1.51
N GLU A 83 46.09 -3.91 0.44
CA GLU A 83 46.71 -3.85 -0.89
C GLU A 83 47.95 -2.94 -0.91
N ASN A 84 47.98 -1.90 -0.08
CA ASN A 84 49.15 -1.04 0.08
C ASN A 84 50.28 -1.70 0.87
N GLU A 85 49.98 -2.65 1.77
CA GLU A 85 50.98 -3.43 2.51
C GLU A 85 51.59 -4.57 1.68
N LEU A 86 50.89 -5.02 0.65
CA LEU A 86 51.37 -6.03 -0.29
C LEU A 86 52.18 -5.43 -1.43
N GLU A 87 53.25 -6.12 -1.81
CA GLU A 87 54.00 -5.79 -3.03
C GLU A 87 53.26 -6.23 -4.30
N LEU A 88 52.48 -7.31 -4.23
CA LEU A 88 51.79 -7.92 -5.37
C LEU A 88 50.41 -8.48 -4.96
N PRO A 89 49.40 -8.46 -5.84
CA PRO A 89 48.09 -9.04 -5.57
C PRO A 89 48.16 -10.55 -5.30
N TYR A 90 47.25 -11.08 -4.46
CA TYR A 90 47.22 -12.50 -4.07
C TYR A 90 47.33 -13.50 -5.24
N HIS A 91 46.59 -13.28 -6.33
CA HIS A 91 46.62 -14.19 -7.48
C HIS A 91 47.98 -14.24 -8.18
N VAL A 92 48.72 -13.12 -8.16
CA VAL A 92 50.07 -13.03 -8.71
C VAL A 92 51.06 -13.72 -7.78
N LEU A 93 50.94 -13.49 -6.47
CA LEU A 93 51.77 -14.15 -5.45
C LEU A 93 51.61 -15.67 -5.49
N LYS A 94 50.38 -16.16 -5.64
CA LYS A 94 50.12 -17.60 -5.72
C LYS A 94 50.75 -18.24 -6.95
N LYS A 95 50.58 -17.61 -8.11
CA LYS A 95 51.21 -18.09 -9.34
C LYS A 95 52.74 -18.06 -9.26
N ALA A 96 53.30 -17.00 -8.69
CA ALA A 96 54.75 -16.88 -8.48
C ALA A 96 55.27 -17.95 -7.50
N PHE A 97 54.51 -18.26 -6.44
CA PHE A 97 54.84 -19.33 -5.51
C PHE A 97 54.90 -20.69 -6.21
N ASP A 98 53.85 -21.04 -6.96
CA ASP A 98 53.75 -22.32 -7.69
C ASP A 98 54.88 -22.45 -8.73
N GLU A 99 55.22 -21.35 -9.42
CA GLU A 99 56.33 -21.32 -10.38
C GLU A 99 57.69 -21.53 -9.70
N VAL A 100 57.92 -20.93 -8.53
CA VAL A 100 59.17 -21.11 -7.77
C VAL A 100 59.26 -22.53 -7.20
N GLU A 101 58.17 -23.11 -6.69
CA GLU A 101 58.16 -24.51 -6.25
C GLU A 101 58.46 -25.48 -7.40
N TRP A 102 57.86 -25.26 -8.57
CA TRP A 102 58.15 -26.07 -9.75
C TRP A 102 59.63 -25.97 -10.17
N ARG A 103 60.22 -24.78 -10.11
CA ARG A 103 61.67 -24.59 -10.38
C ARG A 103 62.55 -25.30 -9.36
N ILE A 104 62.18 -25.30 -8.08
CA ILE A 104 62.90 -26.05 -7.03
C ILE A 104 62.89 -27.55 -7.34
N GLN A 105 61.76 -28.09 -7.83
CA GLN A 105 61.65 -29.51 -8.17
C GLN A 105 62.38 -29.91 -9.45
N THR A 106 62.58 -28.97 -10.38
CA THR A 106 63.11 -29.25 -11.73
C THR A 106 64.56 -28.80 -11.94
N GLU A 107 65.06 -27.82 -11.20
CA GLU A 107 66.46 -27.37 -11.28
C GLU A 107 67.35 -28.14 -10.29
N SER A 108 68.42 -28.76 -10.79
CA SER A 108 69.30 -29.66 -10.03
C SER A 108 70.54 -28.99 -9.40
N SER A 109 70.63 -27.66 -9.40
CA SER A 109 71.80 -26.93 -8.89
C SER A 109 71.64 -26.52 -7.41
N PRO A 110 72.48 -27.00 -6.49
CA PRO A 110 72.35 -26.70 -5.04
C PRO A 110 72.44 -25.22 -4.66
N ARG A 111 73.10 -24.38 -5.49
CA ARG A 111 73.15 -22.92 -5.26
C ARG A 111 71.83 -22.26 -5.60
N ARG A 112 71.23 -22.67 -6.72
CA ARG A 112 69.99 -22.10 -7.24
C ARG A 112 68.79 -22.54 -6.41
N GLU A 113 68.80 -23.78 -5.93
CA GLU A 113 67.84 -24.31 -4.98
C GLU A 113 67.78 -23.48 -3.67
N LYS A 114 68.94 -23.04 -3.15
CA LYS A 114 69.00 -22.17 -1.96
C LYS A 114 68.44 -20.77 -2.21
N GLU A 115 68.63 -20.21 -3.41
CA GLU A 115 68.09 -18.91 -3.80
C GLU A 115 66.58 -18.98 -3.96
N LEU A 116 66.09 -19.97 -4.73
CA LEU A 116 64.66 -20.25 -4.91
C LEU A 116 63.97 -20.56 -3.58
N SER A 117 64.62 -21.29 -2.66
CA SER A 117 64.06 -21.54 -1.32
C SER A 117 63.91 -20.26 -0.48
N LYS A 118 64.81 -19.28 -0.65
CA LYS A 118 64.68 -17.98 0.03
C LYS A 118 63.55 -17.15 -0.58
N GLU A 119 63.40 -17.20 -1.90
CA GLU A 119 62.34 -16.53 -2.63
C GLU A 119 60.96 -17.13 -2.30
N SER A 120 60.84 -18.46 -2.34
CA SER A 120 59.65 -19.21 -1.90
C SER A 120 59.23 -18.81 -0.47
N LYS A 121 60.17 -18.77 0.49
CA LYS A 121 59.86 -18.33 1.87
C LYS A 121 59.41 -16.87 1.98
N LYS A 122 59.86 -15.99 1.09
CA LYS A 122 59.40 -14.58 1.05
C LYS A 122 57.98 -14.52 0.50
N ILE A 123 57.73 -15.19 -0.62
CA ILE A 123 56.40 -15.26 -1.24
C ILE A 123 55.41 -15.93 -0.29
N GLU A 124 55.77 -17.04 0.36
CA GLU A 124 54.94 -17.75 1.35
C GLU A 124 54.50 -16.83 2.49
N LYS A 125 55.39 -15.95 2.99
CA LYS A 125 55.04 -14.98 4.03
C LYS A 125 54.02 -13.95 3.54
N GLN A 126 54.17 -13.46 2.30
CA GLN A 126 53.19 -12.54 1.70
C GLN A 126 51.87 -13.26 1.41
N LEU A 127 51.91 -14.54 1.05
CA LEU A 127 50.76 -15.38 0.74
C LEU A 127 49.94 -15.70 2.00
N LYS A 128 50.60 -16.01 3.13
CA LYS A 128 49.92 -16.18 4.43
C LYS A 128 49.20 -14.91 4.87
N LYS A 129 49.86 -13.76 4.74
CA LYS A 129 49.21 -12.46 4.96
C LYS A 129 47.99 -12.30 4.05
N ALA A 130 48.07 -12.72 2.79
CA ALA A 130 46.93 -12.63 1.86
C ALA A 130 45.77 -13.56 2.14
N GLU A 131 46.04 -14.76 2.65
CA GLU A 131 44.99 -15.68 3.07
C GLU A 131 44.16 -15.13 4.24
N GLU A 132 44.75 -14.32 5.12
CA GLU A 132 44.05 -13.67 6.24
C GLU A 132 42.98 -12.66 5.77
N PHE A 133 43.13 -12.05 4.58
CA PHE A 133 42.19 -11.05 4.04
C PHE A 133 41.18 -11.62 3.04
N GLU A 134 41.36 -12.86 2.59
CA GLU A 134 40.39 -13.56 1.75
C GLU A 134 38.96 -13.63 2.34
N PRO A 135 38.73 -13.83 3.67
CA PRO A 135 37.38 -13.74 4.22
C PRO A 135 36.77 -12.34 4.06
N ILE A 136 37.55 -11.27 4.28
CA ILE A 136 37.09 -9.87 4.12
C ILE A 136 36.70 -9.62 2.66
N ARG A 137 37.47 -10.17 1.71
CA ARG A 137 37.16 -10.07 0.28
C ARG A 137 35.87 -10.80 -0.08
N LYS A 138 35.65 -12.00 0.46
CA LYS A 138 34.40 -12.77 0.26
C LYS A 138 33.20 -12.03 0.85
N GLU A 139 33.34 -11.45 2.04
CA GLU A 139 32.31 -10.61 2.65
C GLU A 139 31.98 -9.40 1.78
N ALA A 140 32.99 -8.69 1.27
CA ALA A 140 32.79 -7.54 0.37
C ALA A 140 32.05 -7.94 -0.92
N ILE A 141 32.34 -9.10 -1.50
CA ILE A 141 31.59 -9.63 -2.66
C ILE A 141 30.13 -9.91 -2.27
N GLY A 142 29.90 -10.50 -1.09
CA GLY A 142 28.55 -10.73 -0.56
C GLY A 142 27.76 -9.43 -0.38
N LEU A 143 28.37 -8.42 0.24
CA LEU A 143 27.76 -7.09 0.43
C LEU A 143 27.44 -6.41 -0.90
N ARG A 144 28.31 -6.52 -1.91
CA ARG A 144 28.04 -6.00 -3.26
C ARG A 144 26.82 -6.66 -3.90
N LYS A 145 26.67 -7.99 -3.77
CA LYS A 145 25.48 -8.71 -4.24
C LYS A 145 24.23 -8.24 -3.50
N ARG A 146 24.30 -8.11 -2.17
CA ARG A 146 23.18 -7.62 -1.37
C ARG A 146 22.76 -6.20 -1.76
N ILE A 147 23.70 -5.31 -2.04
CA ILE A 147 23.42 -3.96 -2.56
C ILE A 147 22.68 -4.02 -3.90
N GLN A 148 23.06 -4.93 -4.79
CA GLN A 148 22.39 -5.09 -6.08
C GLN A 148 20.95 -5.60 -5.89
N GLU A 149 20.74 -6.60 -5.04
CA GLU A 149 19.41 -7.12 -4.69
C GLU A 149 18.51 -6.01 -4.12
N LEU A 150 18.99 -5.29 -3.11
CA LEU A 150 18.29 -4.16 -2.50
C LEU A 150 17.98 -3.04 -3.51
N ALA A 151 18.89 -2.78 -4.46
CA ALA A 151 18.66 -1.80 -5.51
C ALA A 151 17.56 -2.24 -6.50
N ILE A 152 17.45 -3.54 -6.79
CA ILE A 152 16.37 -4.10 -7.60
C ILE A 152 15.05 -4.00 -6.84
N GLU A 153 15.02 -4.41 -5.58
CA GLU A 153 13.83 -4.32 -4.71
C GLU A 153 13.33 -2.87 -4.54
N LEU A 154 14.24 -1.91 -4.38
CA LEU A 154 13.88 -0.50 -4.31
C LEU A 154 13.25 0.00 -5.61
N LYS A 155 13.75 -0.45 -6.77
CA LYS A 155 13.16 -0.10 -8.07
C LYS A 155 11.77 -0.70 -8.23
N THR A 156 11.58 -1.96 -7.85
CA THR A 156 10.26 -2.62 -7.96
C THR A 156 9.23 -1.95 -7.06
N ILE A 157 9.61 -1.64 -5.81
CA ILE A 157 8.74 -0.89 -4.89
C ILE A 157 8.43 0.50 -5.42
N HIS A 158 9.42 1.20 -5.98
CA HIS A 158 9.19 2.51 -6.58
C HIS A 158 8.20 2.44 -7.76
N THR A 159 8.34 1.45 -8.64
CA THR A 159 7.38 1.26 -9.74
C THR A 159 5.98 0.93 -9.25
N SER A 160 5.83 0.07 -8.23
CA SER A 160 4.54 -0.25 -7.64
C SER A 160 3.91 0.97 -6.96
N LEU A 161 4.69 1.77 -6.24
CA LEU A 161 4.23 3.02 -5.62
C LEU A 161 3.67 3.99 -6.67
N LEU A 162 4.31 4.12 -7.83
CA LEU A 162 3.82 4.97 -8.91
C LEU A 162 2.51 4.46 -9.52
N VAL A 163 2.30 3.14 -9.55
CA VAL A 163 1.04 2.55 -10.04
C VAL A 163 -0.10 2.90 -9.08
N HIS A 164 0.04 2.55 -7.79
CA HIS A 164 -0.98 2.83 -6.78
C HIS A 164 -1.27 4.33 -6.62
N ALA A 165 -0.24 5.19 -6.73
CA ALA A 165 -0.44 6.63 -6.71
C ALA A 165 -1.30 7.11 -7.88
N LYS A 166 -1.04 6.61 -9.10
CA LYS A 166 -1.86 6.96 -10.28
C LYS A 166 -3.28 6.41 -10.16
N GLU A 167 -3.46 5.20 -9.64
CA GLU A 167 -4.77 4.61 -9.41
C GLU A 167 -5.58 5.42 -8.39
N SER A 168 -4.96 5.83 -7.29
CA SER A 168 -5.55 6.77 -6.32
C SER A 168 -5.97 8.08 -6.99
N ASP A 169 -5.13 8.66 -7.87
CA ASP A 169 -5.47 9.90 -8.59
C ASP A 169 -6.70 9.70 -9.50
N VAL A 170 -6.79 8.57 -10.22
CA VAL A 170 -7.95 8.21 -11.04
C VAL A 170 -9.22 8.09 -10.21
N HIS A 171 -9.16 7.40 -9.06
CA HIS A 171 -10.30 7.30 -8.14
C HIS A 171 -10.69 8.66 -7.56
N HIS A 172 -9.70 9.52 -7.29
CA HIS A 172 -9.96 10.88 -6.82
C HIS A 172 -10.66 11.75 -7.88
N GLU A 173 -10.26 11.65 -9.15
CA GLU A 173 -10.92 12.38 -10.24
C GLU A 173 -12.38 11.93 -10.43
N LYS A 174 -12.63 10.61 -10.38
CA LYS A 174 -13.99 10.05 -10.45
C LYS A 174 -14.86 10.46 -9.26
N LEU A 175 -14.27 10.48 -8.07
CA LEU A 175 -14.94 10.99 -6.88
C LEU A 175 -15.39 12.45 -7.09
N LEU A 176 -14.49 13.31 -7.57
CA LEU A 176 -14.79 14.72 -7.80
C LEU A 176 -15.86 14.92 -8.88
N SER A 177 -15.83 14.13 -9.96
CA SER A 177 -16.86 14.20 -11.00
C SER A 177 -18.22 13.74 -10.49
N ALA A 178 -18.28 12.68 -9.68
CA ALA A 178 -19.52 12.21 -9.04
C ALA A 178 -20.10 13.26 -8.08
N TYR A 179 -19.27 13.93 -7.27
CA TYR A 179 -19.73 15.01 -6.40
C TYR A 179 -20.26 16.21 -7.17
N LYS A 180 -19.57 16.64 -8.23
CA LYS A 180 -20.06 17.75 -9.08
C LYS A 180 -21.41 17.41 -9.72
N ALA A 181 -21.55 16.21 -10.28
CA ALA A 181 -22.81 15.76 -10.85
C ALA A 181 -23.93 15.67 -9.79
N ALA A 182 -23.59 15.24 -8.57
CA ALA A 182 -24.53 15.20 -7.44
C ALA A 182 -24.97 16.61 -7.02
N GLU A 183 -24.06 17.58 -6.94
CA GLU A 183 -24.37 18.98 -6.63
C GLU A 183 -25.30 19.62 -7.67
N GLU A 184 -25.01 19.43 -8.96
CA GLU A 184 -25.88 19.92 -10.04
C GLU A 184 -27.28 19.30 -9.98
N LEU A 185 -27.35 18.00 -9.68
CA LEU A 185 -28.63 17.30 -9.57
C LEU A 185 -29.40 17.72 -8.32
N GLN A 186 -28.71 17.98 -7.22
CA GLN A 186 -29.29 18.52 -6.00
C GLN A 186 -29.88 19.92 -6.23
N GLN A 187 -29.19 20.78 -6.97
CA GLN A 187 -29.73 22.09 -7.37
C GLN A 187 -31.03 21.93 -8.20
N LYS A 188 -31.02 21.05 -9.20
CA LYS A 188 -32.22 20.74 -10.01
C LYS A 188 -33.38 20.19 -9.16
N ILE A 189 -33.09 19.34 -8.18
CA ILE A 189 -34.10 18.82 -7.24
C ILE A 189 -34.72 19.98 -6.44
N VAL A 190 -33.90 20.87 -5.90
CA VAL A 190 -34.39 22.03 -5.14
C VAL A 190 -35.24 22.97 -6.02
N GLU A 191 -34.79 23.23 -7.25
CA GLU A 191 -35.54 24.05 -8.22
C GLU A 191 -36.89 23.42 -8.57
N THR A 192 -36.92 22.11 -8.86
CA THR A 192 -38.16 21.40 -9.18
C THR A 192 -39.13 21.34 -8.00
N LEU A 193 -38.63 21.22 -6.76
CA LEU A 193 -39.44 21.32 -5.55
C LEU A 193 -40.06 22.71 -5.40
N ALA A 194 -39.27 23.77 -5.61
CA ALA A 194 -39.78 25.14 -5.56
C ALA A 194 -40.89 25.38 -6.62
N MET A 195 -40.73 24.84 -7.84
CA MET A 195 -41.77 24.89 -8.88
C MET A 195 -43.04 24.10 -8.50
N ILE A 196 -42.88 22.94 -7.84
CA ILE A 196 -44.02 22.16 -7.35
C ILE A 196 -44.78 22.96 -6.28
N ASP A 197 -44.06 23.57 -5.33
CA ASP A 197 -44.65 24.35 -4.24
C ASP A 197 -45.37 25.59 -4.77
N GLU A 198 -44.77 26.32 -5.72
CA GLU A 198 -45.43 27.44 -6.40
C GLU A 198 -46.74 27.00 -7.06
N LYS A 199 -46.74 25.90 -7.82
CA LYS A 199 -47.95 25.37 -8.46
C LYS A 199 -49.00 24.86 -7.46
N ARG A 200 -48.58 24.31 -6.32
CA ARG A 200 -49.49 23.92 -5.22
C ARG A 200 -50.15 25.13 -4.57
N THR A 201 -49.40 26.20 -4.33
CA THR A 201 -49.97 27.44 -3.77
C THR A 201 -51.01 28.06 -4.71
N LEU A 202 -50.80 28.00 -6.03
CA LEU A 202 -51.76 28.45 -7.05
C LEU A 202 -53.05 27.62 -7.06
N LEU A 203 -52.98 26.32 -6.78
CA LEU A 203 -54.13 25.42 -6.68
C LEU A 203 -54.97 25.61 -5.40
N GLY A 204 -54.45 26.31 -4.39
CA GLY A 204 -55.17 26.56 -3.13
C GLY A 204 -55.56 25.29 -2.35
N LYS A 205 -54.97 24.13 -2.70
CA LYS A 205 -55.23 22.81 -2.12
C LYS A 205 -53.89 22.17 -1.76
N GLU A 206 -53.74 21.74 -0.50
CA GLU A 206 -52.73 20.76 -0.12
C GLU A 206 -53.13 19.42 -0.74
N ILE A 207 -52.53 19.08 -1.88
CA ILE A 207 -52.67 17.73 -2.44
C ILE A 207 -51.87 16.81 -1.49
N PRO A 208 -52.48 15.77 -0.89
CA PRO A 208 -51.74 14.81 -0.09
C PRO A 208 -50.69 14.15 -0.98
N VAL A 209 -49.42 14.29 -0.59
CA VAL A 209 -48.37 13.45 -1.15
C VAL A 209 -48.59 12.07 -0.55
N GLU A 210 -49.04 11.11 -1.35
CA GLU A 210 -48.83 9.71 -1.01
C GLU A 210 -47.32 9.50 -0.90
N GLU A 211 -46.81 9.51 0.34
CA GLU A 211 -45.51 8.95 0.67
C GLU A 211 -45.60 7.44 0.42
N GLU A 212 -45.33 7.01 -0.82
CA GLU A 212 -44.93 5.63 -1.04
C GLU A 212 -43.61 5.43 -0.28
N GLU A 213 -43.66 4.58 0.76
CA GLU A 213 -42.50 4.16 1.52
C GLU A 213 -41.37 3.78 0.54
N PRO A 214 -40.13 4.26 0.78
CA PRO A 214 -39.02 3.89 -0.08
C PRO A 214 -38.91 2.37 -0.11
N GLU A 215 -38.98 1.78 -1.31
CA GLU A 215 -38.66 0.36 -1.49
C GLU A 215 -37.34 0.08 -0.76
N PRO A 216 -37.29 -0.96 0.10
CA PRO A 216 -36.07 -1.29 0.81
C PRO A 216 -35.01 -1.64 -0.23
N VAL A 217 -34.06 -0.72 -0.41
CA VAL A 217 -32.78 -1.03 -1.03
C VAL A 217 -32.28 -2.27 -0.30
N GLN A 218 -32.08 -3.37 -1.04
CA GLN A 218 -31.54 -4.59 -0.48
C GLN A 218 -30.17 -4.26 0.11
N GLU A 219 -30.16 -3.97 1.42
CA GLU A 219 -28.96 -3.90 2.23
C GLU A 219 -28.20 -5.19 1.97
N LYS A 220 -27.03 -5.06 1.33
CA LYS A 220 -25.99 -6.07 1.39
C LYS A 220 -25.79 -6.37 2.87
N LYS A 221 -26.33 -7.49 3.36
CA LYS A 221 -26.19 -8.05 4.72
C LYS A 221 -25.16 -7.30 5.57
N GLU A 222 -25.54 -6.15 6.11
CA GLU A 222 -24.76 -5.53 7.16
C GLU A 222 -25.02 -6.39 8.38
N LEU A 223 -23.93 -6.89 8.97
CA LEU A 223 -23.96 -7.63 10.22
C LEU A 223 -24.67 -6.75 11.23
N LYS A 224 -25.94 -7.07 11.50
CA LYS A 224 -26.74 -6.43 12.56
C LYS A 224 -25.85 -6.27 13.79
N GLU A 225 -25.50 -5.03 14.12
CA GLU A 225 -24.88 -4.73 15.40
C GLU A 225 -25.85 -5.23 16.47
N PRO A 226 -25.40 -6.07 17.42
CA PRO A 226 -26.33 -6.68 18.36
C PRO A 226 -26.83 -5.57 19.28
N LYS A 227 -28.15 -5.38 19.31
CA LYS A 227 -28.80 -4.30 20.06
C LYS A 227 -28.76 -4.52 21.58
N SER A 228 -28.21 -5.65 22.04
CA SER A 228 -28.05 -5.96 23.46
C SER A 228 -26.68 -6.55 23.79
N VAL A 229 -26.18 -6.20 24.98
CA VAL A 229 -24.92 -6.72 25.54
C VAL A 229 -24.92 -8.26 25.60
N LYS A 230 -26.09 -8.88 25.81
CA LYS A 230 -26.26 -10.35 25.82
C LYS A 230 -26.07 -10.99 24.44
N GLU A 231 -26.40 -10.30 23.35
CA GLU A 231 -26.17 -10.80 21.99
C GLU A 231 -24.71 -10.60 21.56
N LEU A 232 -24.08 -9.49 21.98
CA LEU A 232 -22.63 -9.27 21.83
C LEU A 232 -21.84 -10.38 22.54
N ALA A 233 -22.17 -10.70 23.80
CA ALA A 233 -21.54 -11.79 24.55
C ALA A 233 -21.69 -13.16 23.86
N LYS A 234 -22.88 -13.47 23.33
CA LYS A 234 -23.10 -14.72 22.56
C LYS A 234 -22.27 -14.81 21.28
N ARG A 235 -22.10 -13.68 20.58
CA ARG A 235 -21.28 -13.61 19.37
C ARG A 235 -19.80 -13.76 19.69
N ILE A 236 -19.30 -13.05 20.71
CA ILE A 236 -17.92 -13.14 21.20
C ILE A 236 -17.61 -14.59 21.65
N MET A 237 -18.53 -15.25 22.36
CA MET A 237 -18.38 -16.68 22.72
C MET A 237 -18.38 -17.62 21.52
N ALA A 238 -19.16 -17.34 20.49
CA ALA A 238 -19.16 -18.13 19.26
C ALA A 238 -17.83 -17.97 18.50
N ASP A 239 -17.32 -16.74 18.43
CA ASP A 239 -16.02 -16.43 17.83
C ASP A 239 -14.86 -17.05 18.66
N PHE A 240 -14.95 -17.07 20.00
CA PHE A 240 -14.00 -17.79 20.88
C PHE A 240 -13.95 -19.28 20.55
N LYS A 241 -15.12 -19.94 20.49
CA LYS A 241 -15.24 -21.37 20.22
C LYS A 241 -14.75 -21.73 18.81
N SER A 242 -14.80 -20.79 17.88
CA SER A 242 -14.27 -20.94 16.53
C SER A 242 -12.76 -20.74 16.42
N GLY A 243 -12.08 -20.37 17.52
CA GLY A 243 -10.62 -20.22 17.59
C GLY A 243 -10.10 -18.85 17.17
N LYS A 244 -10.96 -17.82 17.10
CA LYS A 244 -10.51 -16.44 16.86
C LYS A 244 -9.96 -15.83 18.16
N PRO A 245 -8.86 -15.06 18.08
CA PRO A 245 -8.33 -14.35 19.25
C PRO A 245 -9.32 -13.26 19.70
N ILE A 246 -9.53 -13.18 21.01
CA ILE A 246 -10.45 -12.24 21.67
C ILE A 246 -9.65 -11.08 22.26
N SER A 247 -10.19 -9.86 22.15
CA SER A 247 -9.58 -8.67 22.74
C SER A 247 -9.88 -8.53 24.24
N GLU A 248 -9.07 -7.77 24.98
CA GLU A 248 -9.28 -7.55 26.43
C GLU A 248 -10.64 -6.89 26.74
N GLU A 249 -11.13 -6.04 25.84
CA GLU A 249 -12.43 -5.38 25.96
C GLU A 249 -13.59 -6.36 25.81
N GLU A 250 -13.46 -7.34 24.90
CA GLU A 250 -14.46 -8.39 24.68
C GLU A 250 -14.53 -9.39 25.85
N LEU A 251 -13.40 -9.63 26.51
CA LEU A 251 -13.31 -10.43 27.74
C LEU A 251 -14.05 -9.79 28.91
N HIS A 252 -13.94 -8.47 29.06
CA HIS A 252 -14.67 -7.71 30.08
C HIS A 252 -16.19 -7.75 29.85
N ILE A 253 -16.63 -7.73 28.59
CA ILE A 253 -18.06 -7.85 28.24
C ILE A 253 -18.60 -9.23 28.67
N LEU A 254 -17.84 -10.30 28.44
CA LEU A 254 -18.23 -11.65 28.87
C LEU A 254 -18.35 -11.77 30.39
N GLN A 255 -17.36 -11.26 31.14
CA GLN A 255 -17.34 -11.32 32.60
C GLN A 255 -18.53 -10.58 33.21
N ASN A 256 -18.89 -9.42 32.67
CA ASN A 256 -20.02 -8.63 33.18
C ASN A 256 -21.38 -9.26 32.86
N THR A 257 -21.50 -10.07 31.80
CA THR A 257 -22.76 -10.75 31.45
C THR A 257 -23.00 -12.08 32.16
N GLU A 258 -21.98 -12.71 32.74
CA GLU A 258 -22.14 -13.94 33.55
C GLU A 258 -22.46 -13.66 35.02
N LEU A 259 -22.38 -12.40 35.45
CA LEU A 259 -22.64 -11.94 36.82
C LEU A 259 -24.09 -11.41 37.04
N GLU A 260 -24.95 -11.44 36.01
CA GLU A 260 -26.40 -11.14 36.07
C GLU A 260 -27.26 -12.39 35.80
#